data_AF-I8QM27-F1
#
_entry.id   AF-I8QM27-F1
#
_cell.length_a   1.000
_cell.length_b   1.000
_cell.length_c   1.000
_cell.angle_alpha   90.00
_cell.angle_beta   90.00
_cell.angle_gamma   90.00
#
_symmetry.space_group_name_H-M   'P 1'
#
loop_
_entity.id
_entity.type
_entity.pdbx_description
1 polymer ?
#
loop_
_entity_poly.entity_id
_entity_poly.type
_entity_poly.pdbx_seq_one_letter_code
_entity_poly.pdbx_strand_id
1 'polypeptide(L)'
;MDPDFPLLSVFLYMVWFFALVLWLFLLFAVITDVFRSPDLSGWAKAAWTAAIVVLPWLGVIAYLIVRGGSMHERSRAAADRDERAWREYLQRAAAPASSADELGKLADLRDQGVISDAEFERGKTRILA
;
A
#
# COMPACT_ATOMS: atom_id res chain seq x y z
N MET A 1 3.80 31.32 -42.53
CA MET A 1 5.08 31.65 -41.86
C MET A 1 5.10 33.15 -41.78
N ASP A 2 4.81 33.72 -40.60
CA ASP A 2 4.93 35.16 -40.41
C ASP A 2 6.42 35.52 -40.45
N PRO A 3 6.87 36.37 -41.41
CA PRO A 3 8.29 36.62 -41.64
C PRO A 3 8.94 37.48 -40.54
N ASP A 4 8.15 38.09 -39.67
CA ASP A 4 8.62 39.11 -38.73
C ASP A 4 9.27 38.53 -37.46
N PHE A 5 8.96 37.28 -37.09
CA PHE A 5 9.50 36.65 -35.86
C PHE A 5 9.86 35.16 -36.02
N PRO A 6 10.85 34.83 -36.88
CA PRO A 6 11.22 33.45 -37.20
C PRO A 6 11.64 32.64 -35.96
N LEU A 7 12.43 33.23 -35.06
CA LEU A 7 12.88 32.55 -33.83
C LEU A 7 11.73 32.21 -32.88
N LEU A 8 10.78 33.13 -32.70
CA LEU A 8 9.60 32.91 -31.87
C LEU A 8 8.72 31.80 -32.47
N SER A 9 8.50 31.82 -33.79
CA SER A 9 7.73 30.77 -34.45
C SER A 9 8.38 29.39 -34.33
N VAL A 10 9.70 29.27 -34.51
CA VAL A 10 10.42 28.00 -34.32
C VAL A 10 10.34 27.52 -32.87
N PHE A 11 10.52 28.42 -31.89
CA PHE A 11 10.36 28.09 -30.48
C PHE A 11 8.95 27.57 -30.17
N LEU A 12 7.91 28.27 -30.66
CA LEU A 12 6.52 27.86 -30.46
C LEU A 12 6.22 26.52 -31.13
N TYR A 13 6.73 26.25 -32.34
CA TYR A 13 6.59 24.94 -32.98
C TYR A 13 7.29 23.83 -32.19
N MET A 14 8.46 24.10 -31.60
CA MET A 14 9.15 23.15 -30.72
C MET A 14 8.34 22.86 -29.45
N VAL A 15 7.72 23.88 -28.84
CA VAL A 15 6.81 23.73 -27.70
C VAL A 15 5.58 22.91 -28.09
N TRP A 16 4.96 23.19 -29.23
CA TRP A 16 3.82 22.43 -29.75
C TRP A 16 4.17 20.97 -30.04
N PHE A 17 5.34 20.72 -30.64
CA PHE A 17 5.85 19.38 -30.87
C PHE A 17 6.13 18.63 -29.56
N PHE A 18 6.76 19.29 -28.59
CA PHE A 18 6.97 18.72 -27.26
C PHE A 18 5.64 18.40 -26.57
N ALA A 19 4.67 19.31 -26.63
CA ALA A 19 3.33 19.10 -26.10
C ALA A 19 2.62 17.91 -26.78
N LEU A 20 2.79 17.74 -28.09
CA LEU A 20 2.28 16.57 -28.83
C LEU A 20 2.94 15.28 -28.36
N VAL A 21 4.27 15.25 -28.21
CA VAL A 21 4.99 14.07 -27.72
C VAL A 21 4.57 13.73 -26.29
N LEU A 22 4.48 14.74 -25.42
CA LEU A 22 4.00 14.59 -24.05
C LEU A 22 2.54 14.09 -24.02
N TRP A 23 1.70 14.58 -24.93
CA TRP A 23 0.33 14.12 -25.10
C TRP A 23 0.25 12.64 -25.48
N LEU A 24 1.07 12.20 -26.44
CA LEU A 24 1.16 10.78 -26.81
C LEU A 24 1.67 9.93 -25.64
N PHE A 25 2.66 10.42 -24.89
CA PHE A 25 3.15 9.74 -23.70
C PHE A 25 2.06 9.57 -22.64
N LEU A 26 1.28 10.62 -22.37
CA LEU A 26 0.15 10.56 -21.44
C LEU A 26 -0.92 9.59 -21.94
N LEU A 27 -1.21 9.57 -23.24
CA LEU A 27 -2.14 8.60 -23.84
C LEU A 27 -1.69 7.16 -23.54
N PHE A 28 -0.43 6.82 -23.82
CA PHE A 28 0.10 5.49 -23.53
C PHE A 28 0.14 5.17 -22.03
N ALA A 29 0.52 6.15 -21.20
CA ALA A 29 0.56 5.97 -19.74
C ALA A 29 -0.82 5.68 -19.15
N VAL A 30 -1.85 6.43 -19.56
CA VAL A 30 -3.22 6.23 -19.09
C VAL A 30 -3.81 4.93 -19.64
N ILE A 31 -3.55 4.60 -20.91
CA ILE A 31 -3.93 3.30 -21.47
C ILE A 31 -3.32 2.17 -20.63
N THR A 32 -2.02 2.24 -20.35
CA THR A 32 -1.32 1.22 -19.53
C THR A 32 -1.89 1.13 -18.11
N ASP A 33 -2.18 2.27 -17.48
CA ASP A 33 -2.81 2.33 -16.15
C ASP A 33 -4.20 1.68 -16.13
N VAL A 34 -5.04 1.99 -17.12
CA VAL A 34 -6.37 1.40 -17.32
C VAL A 34 -6.26 -0.11 -17.54
N PHE A 35 -5.31 -0.58 -18.36
CA PHE A 35 -5.11 -2.01 -18.59
C PHE A 35 -4.61 -2.75 -17.35
N ARG A 36 -3.68 -2.16 -16.59
CA ARG A 36 -3.12 -2.71 -15.35
C ARG A 36 -4.15 -2.85 -14.23
N SER A 37 -5.30 -2.22 -14.38
CA SER A 37 -6.34 -2.18 -13.37
C SER A 37 -7.28 -3.39 -13.51
N PRO A 38 -7.28 -4.32 -12.53
CA PRO A 38 -8.09 -5.54 -12.60
C PRO A 38 -9.58 -5.26 -12.34
N ASP A 39 -9.91 -4.13 -11.71
CA ASP A 39 -11.27 -3.79 -11.27
C ASP A 39 -12.19 -3.27 -12.39
N LEU A 40 -11.66 -3.07 -13.61
CA LEU A 40 -12.39 -2.50 -14.75
C LEU A 40 -12.78 -3.59 -15.75
N SER A 41 -14.07 -3.65 -16.10
CA SER A 41 -14.56 -4.47 -17.21
C SER A 41 -13.97 -3.98 -18.54
N GLY A 42 -13.77 -4.89 -19.51
CA GLY A 42 -13.14 -4.55 -20.79
C GLY A 42 -13.84 -3.41 -21.56
N TRP A 43 -15.17 -3.31 -21.42
CA TRP A 43 -15.97 -2.22 -22.00
C TRP A 43 -15.72 -0.86 -21.34
N ALA A 44 -15.55 -0.83 -20.02
CA ALA A 44 -15.20 0.39 -19.31
C ALA A 44 -13.80 0.90 -19.70
N LYS A 45 -12.87 -0.02 -19.97
CA LYS A 45 -11.54 0.34 -20.51
C LYS A 45 -11.64 1.00 -21.88
N ALA A 46 -12.42 0.40 -22.80
CA ALA A 46 -12.60 0.91 -24.16
C ALA A 46 -13.27 2.30 -24.19
N ALA A 47 -14.33 2.51 -23.40
CA ALA A 47 -15.01 3.80 -23.29
C ALA A 47 -14.07 4.89 -22.75
N TRP A 48 -13.24 4.56 -21.76
CA TRP A 48 -12.26 5.49 -21.20
C TRP A 48 -11.20 5.90 -22.21
N THR A 49 -10.64 4.93 -22.94
CA THR A 49 -9.65 5.23 -23.99
C THR A 49 -10.26 6.12 -25.07
N ALA A 50 -11.49 5.85 -25.52
CA ALA A 50 -12.16 6.67 -26.52
C ALA A 50 -12.41 8.11 -26.02
N ALA A 51 -12.86 8.28 -24.77
CA ALA A 51 -13.10 9.59 -24.19
C ALA A 51 -11.83 10.45 -24.12
N ILE A 52 -10.68 9.85 -23.78
CA ILE A 52 -9.38 10.55 -23.71
C ILE A 52 -8.86 10.94 -25.09
N VAL A 53 -9.07 10.08 -26.10
CA VAL A 53 -8.67 10.36 -27.50
C VAL A 53 -9.46 11.53 -28.07
N VAL A 54 -10.77 11.60 -27.82
CA VAL A 54 -11.65 12.62 -28.40
C VAL A 54 -11.62 13.92 -27.58
N LEU A 55 -11.52 13.84 -26.26
CA LEU A 55 -11.48 15.00 -25.37
C LEU A 55 -10.31 14.88 -24.37
N PRO A 56 -9.11 15.37 -24.75
CA PRO A 56 -7.90 15.27 -23.94
C PRO A 56 -8.06 15.71 -22.48
N TRP A 57 -8.56 16.92 -22.31
CA TRP A 57 -8.69 17.57 -21.00
C TRP A 57 -9.87 17.01 -20.21
N LEU A 58 -11.00 16.78 -20.89
CA LEU A 58 -12.21 16.28 -20.25
C LEU A 58 -12.03 14.82 -19.80
N GLY A 59 -11.33 14.02 -20.60
CA GLY A 59 -11.07 12.61 -20.31
C GLY A 59 -10.21 12.43 -19.07
N VAL A 60 -9.12 13.20 -18.94
CA VAL A 60 -8.25 13.15 -17.75
C VAL A 60 -8.99 13.60 -16.49
N ILE A 61 -9.76 14.71 -16.56
CA ILE A 61 -10.49 15.23 -15.39
C ILE A 61 -11.59 14.26 -14.95
N ALA A 62 -12.40 13.76 -15.88
CA ALA A 62 -13.47 12.83 -15.55
C ALA A 62 -12.90 11.49 -15.03
N TYR A 63 -11.72 11.06 -15.50
CA TYR A 63 -11.05 9.87 -14.98
C TYR A 63 -10.63 10.05 -13.52
N LEU A 64 -10.05 11.20 -13.18
CA LEU A 64 -9.65 11.52 -11.81
C LEU A 64 -10.87 11.64 -10.88
N ILE A 65 -12.00 12.17 -11.35
CA ILE A 65 -13.24 12.24 -10.56
C ILE A 65 -13.80 10.84 -10.28
N VAL A 66 -13.88 9.99 -11.31
CA VAL A 66 -14.42 8.63 -11.19
C VAL A 66 -13.49 7.74 -10.37
N ARG A 67 -12.17 7.96 -10.44
CA ARG A 67 -11.17 7.03 -9.89
C ARG A 67 -10.40 7.54 -8.67
N GLY A 68 -10.52 8.82 -8.33
CA GLY A 68 -9.92 9.42 -7.13
C GLY A 68 -10.35 8.73 -5.83
N GLY A 69 -11.53 8.09 -5.82
CA GLY A 69 -12.02 7.31 -4.68
C GLY A 69 -11.18 6.08 -4.33
N SER A 70 -10.47 5.49 -5.29
CA SER A 70 -9.69 4.24 -5.08
C SER A 70 -8.45 4.40 -4.20
N MET A 71 -8.02 5.64 -3.92
CA MET A 71 -6.98 5.90 -2.91
C MET A 71 -7.54 5.81 -1.49
N HIS A 72 -8.82 6.16 -1.28
CA HIS A 72 -9.43 6.21 0.04
C HIS A 72 -9.78 4.81 0.58
N GLU A 73 -10.16 3.88 -0.30
CA GLU A 73 -10.41 2.48 0.10
C GLU A 73 -9.12 1.72 0.39
N ARG A 74 -8.05 1.96 -0.39
CA ARG A 74 -6.76 1.32 -0.16
C ARG A 74 -6.07 1.83 1.10
N SER A 75 -6.19 3.12 1.42
CA SER A 75 -5.66 3.67 2.66
C SER A 75 -6.42 3.16 3.89
N ARG A 76 -7.75 3.00 3.81
CA ARG A 76 -8.54 2.36 4.89
C ARG A 76 -8.19 0.89 5.07
N ALA A 77 -8.07 0.13 3.98
CA ALA A 77 -7.67 -1.28 4.05
C ALA A 77 -6.22 -1.48 4.54
N ALA A 78 -5.31 -0.55 4.26
CA ALA A 78 -3.96 -0.54 4.82
C ALA A 78 -3.97 -0.23 6.32
N ALA A 79 -4.68 0.83 6.74
CA ALA A 79 -4.83 1.17 8.15
C ALA A 79 -5.46 0.03 8.97
N ASP A 80 -6.47 -0.65 8.44
CA ASP A 80 -7.10 -1.79 9.11
C ASP A 80 -6.15 -3.00 9.23
N ARG A 81 -5.18 -3.16 8.34
CA ARG A 81 -4.17 -4.23 8.43
C ARG A 81 -3.12 -3.91 9.49
N ASP A 82 -2.64 -2.68 9.52
CA ASP A 82 -1.66 -2.23 10.51
C ASP A 82 -2.24 -2.26 11.93
N GLU A 83 -3.50 -1.84 12.10
CA GLU A 83 -4.22 -1.88 13.38
C GLU A 83 -4.43 -3.32 13.90
N ARG A 84 -4.62 -4.29 12.99
CA ARG A 84 -4.74 -5.71 13.34
C ARG A 84 -3.38 -6.30 13.76
N ALA A 85 -2.33 -6.03 12.98
CA ALA A 85 -0.98 -6.49 13.30
C ALA A 85 -0.49 -5.92 14.64
N TRP A 86 -0.79 -4.64 14.91
CA TRP A 86 -0.45 -3.99 16.18
C TRP A 86 -1.21 -4.60 17.36
N ARG A 87 -2.52 -4.85 17.22
CA ARG A 87 -3.31 -5.51 18.26
C ARG A 87 -2.85 -6.93 18.56
N GLU A 88 -2.48 -7.70 17.54
CA GLU A 88 -1.91 -9.04 17.73
C GLU A 88 -0.56 -8.98 18.46
N TYR A 89 0.28 -8.00 18.14
CA TYR A 89 1.55 -7.81 18.82
C TYR A 89 1.35 -7.43 20.30
N LEU A 90 0.43 -6.50 20.59
CA LEU A 90 0.07 -6.14 21.96
C LEU A 90 -0.54 -7.30 22.72
N GLN A 91 -1.41 -8.11 22.10
CA GLN A 91 -1.97 -9.30 22.75
C GLN A 91 -0.91 -10.35 23.06
N ARG A 92 0.08 -10.55 22.18
CA ARG A 92 1.21 -11.47 22.46
C ARG A 92 2.17 -10.93 23.50
N ALA A 93 2.43 -9.62 23.49
CA ALA A 93 3.29 -8.97 24.47
C ALA A 93 2.64 -8.83 25.86
N ALA A 94 1.32 -8.69 25.91
CA ALA A 94 0.51 -8.61 27.14
C ALA A 94 -0.08 -9.96 27.56
N ALA A 95 0.14 -11.03 26.79
CA ALA A 95 -0.24 -12.38 27.20
C ALA A 95 0.52 -12.71 28.49
N PRO A 96 -0.18 -13.04 29.59
CA PRO A 96 0.47 -13.55 30.79
C PRO A 96 1.32 -14.76 30.39
N ALA A 97 2.55 -14.85 30.91
CA ALA A 97 3.34 -16.06 30.75
C ALA A 97 2.48 -17.25 31.20
N SER A 98 2.36 -18.28 30.36
CA SER A 98 1.52 -19.41 30.73
C SER A 98 2.17 -20.13 31.92
N SER A 99 1.36 -20.68 32.83
CA SER A 99 1.88 -21.46 33.96
C SER A 99 2.80 -22.60 33.52
N ALA A 100 2.62 -23.11 32.29
CA ALA A 100 3.52 -24.10 31.69
C ALA A 100 4.89 -23.52 31.32
N ASP A 101 4.96 -22.30 30.79
CA ASP A 101 6.22 -21.61 30.47
C ASP A 101 6.98 -21.22 31.75
N GLU A 102 6.26 -20.83 32.80
CA GLU A 102 6.86 -20.54 34.12
C GLU A 102 7.43 -21.80 34.78
N LEU A 103 6.71 -22.94 34.70
CA LEU A 103 7.20 -24.23 35.17
C LEU A 103 8.41 -24.73 34.36
N GLY A 104 8.43 -24.50 33.04
CA GLY A 104 9.57 -24.83 32.18
C GLY A 104 10.83 -24.05 32.57
N LYS A 105 10.72 -22.73 32.77
CA LYS A 105 11.83 -21.91 33.28
C LYS A 105 12.32 -22.36 34.65
N LEU A 106 11.39 -22.75 35.54
CA LEU A 106 11.75 -23.22 36.87
C LEU A 106 12.54 -24.54 36.79
N ALA A 107 12.20 -25.43 35.86
CA ALA A 107 12.93 -26.67 35.62
C ALA A 107 14.32 -26.42 35.03
N ASP A 108 14.45 -25.51 34.07
CA ASP A 108 15.75 -25.14 33.48
C ASP A 108 16.72 -24.57 34.54
N LEU A 109 16.21 -23.75 35.47
CA LEU A 109 17.03 -23.19 36.56
C LEU A 109 17.54 -24.27 37.53
N ARG A 110 16.74 -25.31 37.75
CA ARG A 110 17.13 -26.48 38.57
C ARG A 110 18.19 -27.31 37.85
N ASP A 111 18.00 -27.57 36.56
CA ASP A 111 18.93 -28.37 35.75
C ASP A 111 20.28 -27.65 35.54
N GLN A 112 20.29 -26.32 35.54
CA GLN A 112 21.50 -25.49 35.56
C GLN A 112 22.17 -25.42 36.95
N GLY A 113 21.55 -25.98 37.99
CA GLY A 113 22.04 -25.94 39.37
C GLY A 113 21.96 -24.57 40.04
N VAL A 114 21.15 -23.65 39.49
CA VAL A 114 20.94 -22.29 40.05
C VAL A 114 20.03 -22.34 41.28
N ILE A 115 19.10 -23.30 41.33
CA ILE A 115 18.20 -23.53 42.46
C ILE A 115 18.26 -24.99 42.92
N SER A 116 18.00 -25.21 44.21
CA SER A 116 17.93 -26.55 44.80
C SER A 116 16.57 -27.22 44.58
N ASP A 117 16.52 -28.55 44.72
CA ASP A 117 15.28 -29.34 44.60
C ASP A 117 14.17 -28.85 45.55
N ALA A 118 14.55 -28.43 46.77
CA ALA A 118 13.61 -27.90 47.75
C ALA A 118 13.02 -26.54 47.34
N GLU A 119 13.80 -25.72 46.62
CA GLU A 119 13.35 -24.42 46.08
C GLU A 119 12.48 -24.61 44.84
N PHE A 120 12.81 -25.59 43.99
CA PHE A 120 12.00 -25.98 42.84
C PHE A 120 10.60 -26.44 43.26
N GLU A 121 10.47 -27.35 44.23
CA GLU A 121 9.15 -27.85 44.67
C GLU A 121 8.28 -26.76 45.31
N ARG A 122 8.90 -25.81 46.03
CA ARG A 122 8.19 -24.63 46.57
C ARG A 122 7.69 -23.71 45.45
N GLY A 123 8.50 -23.47 44.42
CA GLY A 123 8.12 -22.67 43.26
C GLY A 123 7.01 -23.31 42.44
N LYS A 124 7.10 -24.63 42.20
CA LYS A 124 6.09 -25.42 41.49
C LYS A 124 4.73 -25.38 42.18
N THR A 125 4.71 -25.51 43.52
CA THR A 125 3.48 -25.42 44.31
C THR A 125 2.84 -24.03 44.22
N ARG A 126 3.65 -22.98 44.11
CA ARG A 126 3.15 -21.59 43.99
C ARG A 126 2.58 -21.27 42.61
N ILE A 127 3.09 -21.89 41.54
CA ILE A 127 2.61 -21.69 40.17
C ILE A 127 1.36 -22.53 39.88
N LEU A 128 1.20 -23.68 40.58
CA LEU A 128 0.06 -24.60 40.42
C LEU A 128 -1.10 -24.36 41.41
N ALA A 129 -0.94 -23.46 42.38
CA ALA A 129 -1.97 -23.09 43.36
C ALA A 129 -2.84 -21.94 42.86
#